data_AF-A0A3D4G2Y7-F1
#
_entry.id   AF-A0A3D4G2Y7-F1
#
_cell.length_a   1.000
_cell.length_b   1.000
_cell.length_c   1.000
_cell.angle_alpha   90.00
_cell.angle_beta   90.00
_cell.angle_gamma   90.00
#
_symmetry.space_group_name_H-M   'P 1'
#
loop_
_entity.id
_entity.type
_entity.pdbx_description
1 polymer ?
#
loop_
_entity_poly.entity_id
_entity_poly.type
_entity_poly.pdbx_seq_one_letter_code
_entity_poly.pdbx_strand_id
1 'polypeptide(L)'
;GYFADRYPDHPSAADAAMGRCRSAAALSPSIQRDQEPTEEAFVLCGNVAADYPGTAAATVAATIAEQMRVKVAEKLYSIASYYFRRQFYESSITYYETIENDYADTSWAPKALRGIMRAYEQIGYQDLVEETRQKILDSYPTSEEARGLADDSASQAATPGGAEL
;
A
#
# COMPACT_ATOMS: atom_id res chain seq x y z
N GLY A 1 -13.30 17.03 -25.66
CA GLY A 1 -13.54 18.06 -24.64
C GLY A 1 -14.76 17.65 -23.85
N TYR A 2 -14.60 17.35 -22.57
CA TYR A 2 -15.61 16.62 -21.81
C TYR A 2 -16.74 17.52 -21.29
N PHE A 3 -17.90 16.91 -21.08
CA PHE A 3 -19.13 17.56 -20.61
C PHE A 3 -19.00 18.08 -19.17
N ALA A 4 -18.45 17.27 -18.26
CA ALA A 4 -18.23 17.64 -16.86
C ALA A 4 -17.35 18.88 -16.70
N ASP A 5 -16.26 18.97 -17.49
CA ASP A 5 -15.33 20.09 -17.43
C ASP A 5 -15.96 21.41 -17.95
N ARG A 6 -16.98 21.32 -18.82
CA ARG A 6 -17.71 22.48 -19.38
C ARG A 6 -18.93 22.87 -18.55
N TYR A 7 -19.49 21.94 -17.79
CA TYR A 7 -20.73 22.13 -17.05
C TYR A 7 -20.66 21.45 -15.66
N PRO A 8 -19.77 21.91 -14.76
CA PRO A 8 -19.54 21.27 -13.47
C PRO A 8 -20.77 21.28 -12.55
N ASP A 9 -21.63 22.31 -12.64
CA ASP A 9 -22.86 22.42 -11.84
C ASP A 9 -24.06 21.64 -12.43
N HIS A 10 -23.89 20.99 -13.58
CA HIS A 10 -24.98 20.26 -14.22
C HIS A 10 -25.30 18.97 -13.44
N PRO A 11 -26.58 18.61 -13.25
CA PRO A 11 -26.97 17.41 -12.49
C PRO A 11 -26.30 16.11 -12.96
N SER A 12 -26.00 15.99 -14.26
CA SER A 12 -25.33 14.82 -14.85
C SER A 12 -23.80 14.87 -14.87
N ALA A 13 -23.17 15.93 -14.34
CA ALA A 13 -21.71 16.07 -14.36
C ALA A 13 -21.02 14.95 -13.57
N ALA A 14 -21.54 14.65 -12.37
CA ALA A 14 -21.05 13.57 -11.53
C ALA A 14 -21.15 12.19 -12.22
N ASP A 15 -22.28 11.90 -12.86
CA ASP A 15 -22.49 10.63 -13.58
C ASP A 15 -21.57 10.49 -14.80
N ALA A 16 -21.37 11.58 -15.55
CA ALA A 16 -20.47 11.59 -16.69
C ALA A 16 -19.01 11.39 -16.25
N ALA A 17 -18.59 12.05 -15.16
CA ALA A 17 -17.26 11.89 -14.59
C ALA A 17 -17.06 10.45 -14.06
N MET A 18 -18.08 9.88 -13.41
CA MET A 18 -18.09 8.48 -12.98
C MET A 18 -17.96 7.50 -14.14
N GLY A 19 -18.59 7.76 -15.29
CA GLY A 19 -18.44 6.95 -16.49
C GLY A 19 -16.98 6.82 -16.94
N ARG A 20 -16.21 7.91 -16.86
CA ARG A 20 -14.75 7.91 -17.16
C ARG A 20 -13.98 7.06 -16.15
N CYS A 21 -14.22 7.28 -14.86
CA CYS A 21 -13.61 6.49 -13.79
C CYS A 21 -13.82 4.98 -14.01
N ARG A 22 -15.06 4.55 -14.30
CA ARG A 22 -15.37 3.14 -14.57
C ARG A 22 -14.66 2.61 -15.81
N SER A 23 -14.61 3.40 -16.88
CA SER A 23 -13.92 3.01 -18.11
C SER A 23 -12.42 2.83 -17.87
N ALA A 24 -11.79 3.74 -17.13
CA ALA A 24 -10.37 3.64 -16.79
C ALA A 24 -10.10 2.42 -15.90
N ALA A 25 -10.91 2.22 -14.85
CA ALA A 25 -10.78 1.05 -13.97
C ALA A 25 -10.96 -0.27 -14.71
N ALA A 26 -11.84 -0.34 -15.72
CA ALA A 26 -12.02 -1.54 -16.54
C ALA A 26 -10.80 -1.87 -17.42
N LEU A 27 -9.94 -0.88 -17.71
CA LEU A 27 -8.69 -1.07 -18.45
C LEU A 27 -7.52 -1.50 -17.54
N SER A 28 -7.69 -1.46 -16.21
CA SER A 28 -6.67 -1.86 -15.25
C SER A 28 -6.27 -3.34 -15.45
N PRO A 29 -5.02 -3.63 -15.85
CA PRO A 29 -4.59 -4.98 -16.19
C PRO A 29 -4.28 -5.85 -14.96
N SER A 30 -3.96 -7.13 -15.12
CA SER A 30 -3.49 -7.95 -14.00
C SER A 30 -2.16 -7.42 -13.42
N ILE A 31 -1.90 -7.69 -12.13
CA ILE A 31 -0.74 -7.14 -11.41
C ILE A 31 0.62 -7.47 -12.06
N GLN A 32 0.72 -8.53 -12.85
CA GLN A 32 1.99 -8.89 -13.49
C GLN A 32 2.39 -7.92 -14.60
N ARG A 33 1.43 -7.16 -15.15
CA ARG A 33 1.62 -6.23 -16.27
C ARG A 33 1.97 -4.84 -15.78
N ASP A 34 2.27 -3.96 -16.72
CA ASP A 34 2.43 -2.53 -16.50
C ASP A 34 1.18 -1.94 -15.82
N GLN A 35 1.36 -1.08 -14.81
CA GLN A 35 0.26 -0.54 -14.00
C GLN A 35 -0.07 0.92 -14.29
N GLU A 36 0.51 1.54 -15.32
CA GLU A 36 0.15 2.91 -15.74
C GLU A 36 -1.38 3.08 -15.92
N PRO A 37 -2.13 2.13 -16.53
CA PRO A 37 -3.59 2.26 -16.61
C PRO A 37 -4.31 2.17 -15.24
N THR A 38 -3.72 1.45 -14.28
CA THR A 38 -4.26 1.33 -12.92
C THR A 38 -4.04 2.63 -12.14
N GLU A 39 -2.87 3.24 -12.28
CA GLU A 39 -2.54 4.55 -11.69
C GLU A 39 -3.41 5.66 -12.28
N GLU A 40 -3.64 5.65 -13.60
CA GLU A 40 -4.58 6.57 -14.25
C GLU A 40 -6.00 6.40 -13.68
N ALA A 41 -6.48 5.16 -13.54
CA ALA A 41 -7.78 4.88 -12.94
C ALA A 41 -7.89 5.37 -11.50
N PHE A 42 -6.84 5.18 -10.68
CA PHE A 42 -6.77 5.71 -9.32
C PHE A 42 -6.96 7.23 -9.31
N VAL A 43 -6.20 7.96 -10.13
CA VAL A 43 -6.28 9.43 -10.22
C VAL A 43 -7.67 9.88 -10.69
N LEU A 44 -8.18 9.29 -11.78
CA LEU A 44 -9.47 9.69 -12.34
C LEU A 44 -10.63 9.45 -11.36
N CYS A 45 -10.64 8.31 -10.68
CA CYS A 45 -11.66 7.99 -9.69
C CYS A 45 -11.51 8.83 -8.41
N GLY A 46 -10.28 9.10 -7.97
CA GLY A 46 -10.01 9.99 -6.85
C GLY A 46 -10.53 11.40 -7.09
N ASN A 47 -10.34 11.94 -8.30
CA ASN A 47 -10.86 13.25 -8.68
C ASN A 47 -12.40 13.27 -8.64
N VAL A 48 -13.09 12.23 -9.12
CA VAL A 48 -14.56 12.15 -9.01
C VAL A 48 -15.01 12.17 -7.54
N ALA A 49 -14.31 11.46 -6.66
CA ALA A 49 -14.61 11.44 -5.24
C ALA A 49 -14.41 12.83 -4.58
N ALA A 50 -13.35 13.54 -4.98
CA ALA A 50 -13.01 14.86 -4.45
C ALA A 50 -13.91 15.98 -5.00
N ASP A 51 -14.24 15.95 -6.29
CA ASP A 51 -14.97 17.01 -6.99
C ASP A 51 -16.48 16.98 -6.72
N TYR A 52 -17.06 15.80 -6.43
CA TYR A 52 -18.51 15.62 -6.26
C TYR A 52 -18.91 15.04 -4.89
N PRO A 53 -18.40 15.58 -3.76
CA PRO A 53 -18.59 15.00 -2.44
C PRO A 53 -20.08 14.90 -2.07
N GLY A 54 -20.44 13.82 -1.36
CA GLY A 54 -21.82 13.55 -0.93
C GLY A 54 -22.74 12.93 -1.99
N THR A 55 -22.28 12.79 -3.23
CA THR A 55 -23.02 12.07 -4.28
C THR A 55 -22.76 10.56 -4.22
N ALA A 56 -23.71 9.76 -4.73
CA ALA A 56 -23.51 8.32 -4.87
C ALA A 56 -22.33 7.99 -5.82
N ALA A 57 -22.12 8.82 -6.85
CA ALA A 57 -20.99 8.70 -7.76
C ALA A 57 -19.66 8.82 -7.02
N ALA A 58 -19.49 9.84 -6.16
CA ALA A 58 -18.28 10.02 -5.38
C ALA A 58 -18.00 8.85 -4.43
N THR A 59 -19.02 8.32 -3.75
CA THR A 59 -18.84 7.15 -2.86
C THR A 59 -18.32 5.93 -3.62
N VAL A 60 -18.90 5.64 -4.79
CA VAL A 60 -18.44 4.51 -5.60
C VAL A 60 -17.06 4.78 -6.20
N ALA A 61 -16.80 6.00 -6.67
CA ALA A 61 -15.50 6.37 -7.22
C ALA A 61 -14.38 6.25 -6.18
N ALA A 62 -14.61 6.68 -4.94
CA ALA A 62 -13.66 6.52 -3.84
C ALA A 62 -13.33 5.04 -3.60
N THR A 63 -14.34 4.17 -3.64
CA THR A 63 -14.14 2.72 -3.49
C THR A 63 -13.29 2.14 -4.63
N ILE A 64 -13.53 2.57 -5.87
CA ILE A 64 -12.72 2.12 -7.02
C ILE A 64 -11.30 2.65 -6.91
N ALA A 65 -11.12 3.92 -6.55
CA ALA A 65 -9.80 4.54 -6.37
C ALA A 65 -8.98 3.75 -5.33
N GLU A 66 -9.58 3.41 -4.18
CA GLU A 66 -8.92 2.61 -3.14
C GLU A 66 -8.52 1.22 -3.66
N GLN A 67 -9.39 0.54 -4.42
CA GLN A 67 -9.06 -0.75 -5.03
C GLN A 67 -7.87 -0.65 -6.00
N MET A 68 -7.80 0.41 -6.82
CA MET A 68 -6.68 0.62 -7.73
C MET A 68 -5.40 0.91 -6.96
N ARG A 69 -5.47 1.72 -5.91
CA ARG A 69 -4.35 2.05 -5.02
C ARG A 69 -3.77 0.81 -4.35
N VAL A 70 -4.62 -0.04 -3.77
CA VAL A 70 -4.23 -1.33 -3.17
C VAL A 70 -3.56 -2.26 -4.20
N LYS A 71 -4.06 -2.26 -5.43
CA LYS A 71 -3.51 -3.09 -6.52
C LYS A 71 -2.11 -2.66 -6.95
N VAL A 72 -1.83 -1.35 -6.99
CA VAL A 72 -0.47 -0.85 -7.28
C VAL A 72 0.48 -1.20 -6.13
N ALA A 73 0.05 -1.03 -4.87
CA ALA A 73 0.83 -1.44 -3.71
C ALA A 73 1.15 -2.95 -3.71
N GLU A 74 0.19 -3.80 -4.09
CA GLU A 74 0.41 -5.25 -4.26
C GLU A 74 1.48 -5.56 -5.32
N LYS A 75 1.44 -4.86 -6.47
CA LYS A 75 2.45 -4.99 -7.53
C LYS A 75 3.84 -4.64 -7.00
N LEU A 76 3.99 -3.50 -6.34
CA LEU A 76 5.26 -3.08 -5.74
C LEU A 76 5.75 -4.10 -4.72
N TYR A 77 4.86 -4.61 -3.87
CA TYR A 77 5.21 -5.63 -2.88
C TYR A 77 5.71 -6.91 -3.54
N SER A 78 5.09 -7.31 -4.65
CA SER A 78 5.51 -8.47 -5.45
C SER A 78 6.93 -8.31 -6.00
N ILE A 79 7.25 -7.10 -6.49
CA ILE A 79 8.58 -6.75 -6.99
C ILE A 79 9.61 -6.75 -5.84
N ALA A 80 9.31 -6.09 -4.73
CA ALA A 80 10.16 -6.07 -3.54
C ALA A 80 10.48 -7.49 -3.06
N SER A 81 9.43 -8.33 -2.94
CA SER A 81 9.56 -9.74 -2.57
C SER A 81 10.40 -10.55 -3.56
N TYR A 82 10.33 -10.23 -4.85
CA TYR A 82 11.14 -10.87 -5.88
C TYR A 82 12.63 -10.54 -5.69
N TYR A 83 12.98 -9.28 -5.48
CA TYR A 83 14.36 -8.87 -5.20
C TYR A 83 14.89 -9.45 -3.89
N PHE A 84 14.06 -9.46 -2.84
CA PHE A 84 14.41 -10.05 -1.55
C PHE A 84 14.78 -11.52 -1.68
N ARG A 85 13.97 -12.33 -2.38
CA ARG A 85 14.24 -13.77 -2.60
C ARG A 85 15.53 -14.02 -3.39
N ARG A 86 16.00 -13.04 -4.16
CA ARG A 86 17.27 -13.08 -4.88
C ARG A 86 18.44 -12.48 -4.10
N GLN A 87 18.22 -12.17 -2.82
CA GLN A 87 19.21 -11.58 -1.92
C GLN A 87 19.68 -10.18 -2.35
N PHE A 88 18.92 -9.50 -3.22
CA PHE A 88 19.11 -8.10 -3.56
C PHE A 88 18.39 -7.23 -2.54
N TYR A 89 18.91 -7.21 -1.32
CA TYR A 89 18.24 -6.61 -0.17
C TYR A 89 18.05 -5.10 -0.30
N GLU A 90 19.08 -4.36 -0.72
CA GLU A 90 18.98 -2.90 -0.95
C GLU A 90 17.89 -2.56 -1.99
N SER A 91 17.86 -3.28 -3.11
CA SER A 91 16.80 -3.08 -4.12
C SER A 91 15.42 -3.43 -3.56
N SER A 92 15.29 -4.49 -2.77
CA SER A 92 14.02 -4.84 -2.13
C SER A 92 13.54 -3.76 -1.16
N ILE A 93 14.46 -3.17 -0.40
CA ILE A 93 14.17 -2.06 0.53
C ILE A 93 13.61 -0.87 -0.25
N THR A 94 14.24 -0.45 -1.35
CA THR A 94 13.73 0.67 -2.16
C THR A 94 12.27 0.48 -2.60
N TYR A 95 11.89 -0.72 -3.05
CA TYR A 95 10.50 -1.00 -3.43
C TYR A 95 9.56 -1.05 -2.23
N TYR A 96 10.00 -1.59 -1.10
CA TYR A 96 9.19 -1.57 0.12
C TYR A 96 9.00 -0.14 0.65
N GLU A 97 10.03 0.72 0.56
CA GLU A 97 9.96 2.13 0.93
C GLU A 97 8.98 2.91 0.06
N THR A 98 8.91 2.60 -1.25
CA THR A 98 7.87 3.18 -2.12
C THR A 98 6.47 2.87 -1.60
N ILE A 99 6.22 1.66 -1.11
CA ILE A 99 4.92 1.28 -0.54
C ILE A 99 4.63 2.09 0.73
N GLU A 100 5.62 2.24 1.60
CA GLU A 100 5.44 2.96 2.86
C GLU A 100 5.24 4.46 2.66
N ASN A 101 5.96 5.07 1.71
CA ASN A 101 5.86 6.49 1.41
C ASN A 101 4.56 6.83 0.66
N ASP A 102 4.25 6.07 -0.38
CA ASP A 102 3.21 6.45 -1.34
C ASP A 102 1.87 5.73 -1.09
N TYR A 103 1.86 4.67 -0.28
CA TYR A 103 0.71 3.79 -0.02
C TYR A 103 0.53 3.42 1.47
N ALA A 104 0.92 4.35 2.37
CA ALA A 104 0.89 4.19 3.84
C ALA A 104 -0.49 3.79 4.42
N ASP A 105 -1.57 4.20 3.77
CA ASP A 105 -2.96 3.93 4.14
C ASP A 105 -3.41 2.50 3.79
N THR A 106 -2.64 1.79 2.97
CA THR A 106 -2.98 0.43 2.54
C THR A 106 -2.50 -0.62 3.54
N SER A 107 -3.16 -1.78 3.55
CA SER A 107 -2.69 -2.95 4.33
C SER A 107 -1.33 -3.51 3.88
N TRP A 108 -0.75 -2.99 2.79
CA TRP A 108 0.59 -3.35 2.31
C TRP A 108 1.70 -2.57 2.99
N ALA A 109 1.43 -1.40 3.56
CA ALA A 109 2.44 -0.59 4.24
C ALA A 109 3.10 -1.29 5.45
N PRO A 110 2.34 -1.86 6.42
CA PRO A 110 2.97 -2.59 7.53
C PRO A 110 3.71 -3.86 7.04
N LYS A 111 3.19 -4.54 6.01
CA LYS A 111 3.88 -5.67 5.37
C LYS A 111 5.21 -5.26 4.75
N ALA A 112 5.24 -4.11 4.08
CA ALA A 112 6.43 -3.57 3.46
C ALA A 112 7.48 -3.20 4.50
N LEU A 113 7.09 -2.55 5.61
CA LEU A 113 8.00 -2.30 6.74
C LEU A 113 8.55 -3.59 7.34
N ARG A 114 7.73 -4.64 7.51
CA ARG A 114 8.24 -5.96 7.95
C ARG A 114 9.23 -6.53 6.93
N GLY A 115 9.01 -6.29 5.64
CA GLY A 115 9.95 -6.62 4.56
C GLY A 115 11.30 -5.88 4.68
N ILE A 116 11.26 -4.57 4.93
CA ILE A 116 12.45 -3.73 5.18
C ILE A 116 13.21 -4.25 6.41
N MET A 117 12.51 -4.47 7.51
CA MET A 117 13.09 -5.01 8.75
C MET A 117 13.82 -6.32 8.49
N ARG A 118 13.19 -7.27 7.77
CA ARG A 118 13.81 -8.54 7.39
C ARG A 118 15.00 -8.36 6.46
N ALA A 119 14.99 -7.36 5.58
CA ALA A 119 16.14 -7.06 4.73
C ALA A 119 17.32 -6.54 5.54
N TYR A 120 17.08 -5.65 6.51
CA TYR A 120 18.11 -5.21 7.46
C TYR A 120 18.67 -6.34 8.32
N GLU A 121 17.85 -7.30 8.74
CA GLU A 121 18.31 -8.52 9.44
C GLU A 121 19.30 -9.31 8.57
N GLN A 122 19.02 -9.47 7.27
CA GLN A 122 19.91 -10.21 6.36
C GLN A 122 21.22 -9.47 6.07
N ILE A 123 21.19 -8.14 6.07
CA ILE A 123 22.39 -7.30 5.88
C ILE A 123 23.23 -7.24 7.18
N GLY A 124 22.59 -7.39 8.35
CA GLY A 124 23.22 -7.30 9.67
C GLY A 124 23.15 -5.92 10.31
N TYR A 125 22.24 -5.05 9.84
CA TYR A 125 22.06 -3.69 10.37
C TYR A 125 21.10 -3.67 11.56
N GLN A 126 21.58 -4.14 12.71
CA GLN A 126 20.76 -4.34 13.92
C GLN A 126 20.08 -3.06 14.43
N ASP A 127 20.76 -1.92 14.37
CA ASP A 127 20.17 -0.63 14.78
C ASP A 127 18.94 -0.29 13.93
N LEU A 128 19.02 -0.52 12.62
CA LEU A 128 17.91 -0.27 11.68
C LEU A 128 16.80 -1.32 11.81
N VAL A 129 17.11 -2.55 12.22
CA VAL A 129 16.10 -3.56 12.56
C VAL A 129 15.23 -3.07 13.72
N GLU A 130 15.86 -2.57 14.79
CA GLU A 130 15.12 -2.06 15.96
C GLU A 130 14.32 -0.80 15.64
N GLU A 131 14.92 0.14 14.90
CA GLU A 131 14.21 1.34 14.44
C GLU A 131 12.98 0.99 13.61
N THR A 132 13.12 0.06 12.67
CA THR A 132 12.01 -0.38 11.81
C THR A 132 10.94 -1.12 12.62
N ARG A 133 11.34 -1.96 13.58
CA ARG A 133 10.42 -2.64 14.51
C ARG A 133 9.59 -1.61 15.27
N GLN A 134 10.23 -0.62 15.88
CA GLN A 134 9.53 0.42 16.64
C GLN A 134 8.58 1.21 15.74
N LYS A 135 9.00 1.56 14.51
CA LYS A 135 8.15 2.21 13.52
C LYS A 135 6.89 1.39 13.18
N ILE A 136 6.99 0.06 13.09
CA ILE A 136 5.81 -0.80 12.86
C ILE A 136 4.84 -0.71 14.04
N LEU A 137 5.34 -0.79 15.28
CA LEU A 137 4.53 -0.74 16.50
C LEU A 137 3.85 0.62 16.68
N ASP A 138 4.55 1.72 16.37
CA ASP A 138 4.05 3.08 16.55
C ASP A 138 3.07 3.49 15.45
N SER A 139 3.42 3.24 14.18
CA SER A 139 2.63 3.71 13.03
C SER A 139 1.47 2.78 12.69
N TYR A 140 1.59 1.47 13.00
CA TYR A 140 0.60 0.46 12.62
C TYR A 140 0.22 -0.48 13.79
N PRO A 141 -0.16 0.04 14.98
CA PRO A 141 -0.34 -0.76 16.20
C PRO A 141 -1.40 -1.86 16.12
N THR A 142 -2.38 -1.73 15.21
CA THR A 142 -3.46 -2.70 15.03
C THR A 142 -3.19 -3.73 13.93
N SER A 143 -2.09 -3.57 13.19
CA SER A 143 -1.70 -4.46 12.09
C SER A 143 -1.34 -5.87 12.58
N GLU A 144 -1.37 -6.84 11.66
CA GLU A 144 -0.94 -8.21 11.98
C GLU A 144 0.57 -8.26 12.26
N GLU A 145 1.33 -7.41 11.59
CA GLU A 145 2.77 -7.29 11.72
C GLU A 145 3.17 -6.78 13.11
N ALA A 146 2.46 -5.77 13.64
CA ALA A 146 2.68 -5.28 14.99
C ALA A 146 2.33 -6.33 16.06
N ARG A 147 1.22 -7.04 15.89
CA ARG A 147 0.82 -8.14 16.78
C ARG A 147 1.86 -9.25 16.81
N GLY A 148 2.33 -9.68 15.63
CA GLY A 148 3.39 -10.70 15.53
C GLY A 148 4.70 -10.27 16.21
N LEU A 149 5.10 -9.00 16.09
CA LEU A 149 6.29 -8.48 16.79
C LEU A 149 6.13 -8.50 18.32
N ALA A 150 4.96 -8.15 18.82
CA ALA A 150 4.67 -8.20 20.25
C ALA A 150 4.76 -9.64 20.79
N ASP A 151 4.19 -10.60 20.07
CA ASP A 151 4.23 -12.02 20.43
C ASP A 151 5.66 -12.59 20.38
N ASP A 152 6.44 -12.24 19.36
CA ASP A 152 7.86 -12.62 19.23
C ASP A 152 8.65 -12.14 20.47
N SER A 153 8.43 -10.90 20.91
CA SER A 153 9.11 -10.33 22.08
C SER A 153 8.73 -11.02 23.40
N ALA A 154 7.44 -11.34 23.57
CA ALA A 154 6.95 -12.04 24.75
C ALA A 154 7.52 -13.46 24.85
N SER A 155 7.67 -14.16 23.71
CA SER A 155 8.26 -15.49 23.66
C SER A 155 9.75 -15.51 24.04
N GLN A 156 10.51 -14.49 23.62
CA GLN A 156 11.91 -14.34 23.97
C GLN A 156 12.11 -14.02 25.45
N ALA A 157 11.23 -13.19 26.03
CA ALA A 157 11.24 -12.91 27.47
C ALA A 157 10.85 -14.12 28.34
N ALA A 158 10.06 -15.06 27.80
CA ALA A 158 9.61 -16.26 28.49
C ALA A 158 10.63 -17.43 28.49
N THR A 159 11.79 -17.27 27.85
CA THR A 159 12.89 -18.26 27.90
C THR A 159 13.98 -17.77 28.86
N PRO A 160 13.83 -17.89 30.20
CA PRO A 160 14.95 -17.63 31.09
C PRO A 160 15.98 -18.74 30.91
N GLY A 161 17.26 -18.35 30.82
CA GLY A 161 18.41 -19.23 30.55
C GLY A 161 18.35 -20.55 31.32
N GLY A 162 18.08 -21.63 30.59
CA GLY A 162 18.18 -22.99 31.09
C GLY A 162 19.61 -23.51 30.95
N ALA A 163 20.31 -23.54 32.09
CA ALA A 163 21.40 -24.44 32.44
C ALA A 163 22.73 -24.33 31.66
N GLU A 164 23.66 -23.54 32.21
CA GLU A 164 25.05 -23.99 32.32
C GLU A 164 25.10 -25.26 33.21
N LEU A 165 25.64 -26.35 32.66
CA LEU A 165 26.23 -27.48 33.40
C LEU A 165 27.46 -27.98 32.64
#